data_AF-A0A1G2FXM7-F1
#
_entry.id   AF-A0A1G2FXM7-F1
#
_cell.length_a   1.000
_cell.length_b   1.000
_cell.length_c   1.000
_cell.angle_alpha   90.00
_cell.angle_beta   90.00
_cell.angle_gamma   90.00
#
_symmetry.space_group_name_H-M   'P 1'
#
loop_
_entity.id
_entity.type
_entity.pdbx_description
1 polymer ?
#
loop_
_entity_poly.entity_id
_entity_poly.type
_entity_poly.pdbx_seq_one_letter_code
_entity_poly.pdbx_strand_id
1 'polypeptide(L)'
;MSTKQKIRLILFLSLLVTITVLSTCYGGFRSLCGPGVNESFAVFLILFGSAVFVLSFILLFVHEQKFYSWLRFSKYYLPIAAGIIFLSPAVDSSILGFDKEFMTWLLAGIFFITSLGIIIFKRQK
;
A
#
# COMPACT_ATOMS: atom_id res chain seq x y z
N MET A 1 -11.60 4.97 20.87
CA MET A 1 -12.00 4.85 19.45
C MET A 1 -12.31 3.39 19.14
N SER A 2 -13.54 3.09 18.71
CA SER A 2 -13.98 1.73 18.33
C SER A 2 -13.17 1.20 17.15
N THR A 3 -13.00 -0.13 17.04
CA THR A 3 -12.33 -0.78 15.90
C THR A 3 -12.93 -0.34 14.56
N LYS A 4 -14.26 -0.23 14.47
CA LYS A 4 -14.94 0.27 13.26
C LYS A 4 -14.60 1.72 12.94
N GLN A 5 -14.46 2.58 13.95
CA GLN A 5 -14.03 3.97 13.75
C GLN A 5 -12.59 4.01 13.22
N LYS A 6 -11.68 3.18 13.77
CA LYS A 6 -10.29 3.08 13.29
C LYS A 6 -10.23 2.64 11.82
N ILE A 7 -11.01 1.63 11.44
CA ILE A 7 -11.08 1.15 10.05
C ILE A 7 -11.59 2.26 9.12
N ARG A 8 -12.65 2.99 9.51
CA ARG A 8 -13.15 4.14 8.74
C ARG A 8 -12.11 5.23 8.57
N LEU A 9 -11.33 5.52 9.62
CA LEU A 9 -10.24 6.48 9.54
C LEU A 9 -9.15 6.02 8.57
N ILE A 10 -8.70 4.76 8.66
CA ILE A 10 -7.69 4.20 7.75
C ILE A 10 -8.20 4.24 6.30
N LEU A 11 -9.44 3.85 6.07
CA LEU A 11 -10.08 3.90 4.76
C LEU A 11 -10.09 5.34 4.21
N PHE A 12 -10.55 6.31 5.01
CA PHE A 12 -10.59 7.71 4.60
C PHE A 12 -9.19 8.25 4.29
N LEU A 13 -8.20 7.96 5.15
CA LEU A 13 -6.81 8.39 4.94
C LEU A 13 -6.21 7.76 3.68
N SER A 14 -6.41 6.46 3.45
CA SER A 14 -5.91 5.79 2.25
C SER A 14 -6.54 6.34 0.98
N LEU A 15 -7.83 6.66 1.01
CA LEU A 15 -8.52 7.27 -0.12
C LEU A 15 -8.01 8.68 -0.38
N LEU A 16 -7.89 9.49 0.68
CA LEU A 16 -7.40 10.86 0.59
C LEU A 16 -5.99 10.89 0.00
N VAL A 17 -5.07 10.06 0.51
CA VAL A 17 -3.70 9.97 0.00
C VAL A 17 -3.67 9.51 -1.46
N THR A 18 -4.47 8.51 -1.82
CA THR A 18 -4.48 8.00 -3.20
C THR A 18 -5.00 9.07 -4.16
N ILE A 19 -6.07 9.78 -3.80
CA ILE A 19 -6.65 10.85 -4.64
C ILE A 19 -5.67 12.02 -4.75
N THR A 20 -5.07 12.49 -3.65
CA THR A 20 -4.16 13.65 -3.70
C THR A 20 -2.93 13.34 -4.55
N VAL A 21 -2.34 12.16 -4.42
CA VAL A 21 -1.19 11.75 -5.23
C VAL A 21 -1.58 11.57 -6.69
N LEU A 22 -2.74 10.95 -6.98
CA LEU A 22 -3.21 10.79 -8.36
C LEU A 22 -3.49 12.15 -9.04
N SER A 23 -4.14 13.07 -8.33
CA SER A 23 -4.44 14.42 -8.85
C SER A 23 -3.19 15.27 -9.05
N THR A 24 -2.21 15.17 -8.15
CA THR A 24 -0.98 15.96 -8.23
C THR A 24 0.02 15.38 -9.22
N CYS A 25 0.32 14.09 -9.15
CA CYS A 25 1.33 13.47 -9.99
C CYS A 25 0.83 13.08 -11.40
N TYR A 26 -0.43 12.64 -11.52
CA TYR A 26 -0.98 12.13 -12.78
C TYR A 26 -2.08 13.02 -13.39
N GLY A 27 -2.57 14.00 -12.63
CA GLY A 27 -3.57 14.98 -13.05
C GLY A 27 -2.99 16.27 -13.64
N GLY A 28 -3.65 17.40 -13.40
CA GLY A 28 -3.31 18.70 -14.02
C GLY A 28 -1.99 19.32 -13.54
N PHE A 29 -1.37 18.79 -12.48
CA PHE A 29 -0.18 19.35 -11.83
C PHE A 29 1.08 18.48 -11.98
N ARG A 30 1.24 17.79 -13.13
CA ARG A 30 2.35 16.86 -13.44
C ARG A 30 3.76 17.37 -13.11
N SER A 31 3.99 18.67 -13.07
CA SER A 31 5.30 19.27 -12.76
C SER A 31 5.80 19.01 -11.33
N LEU A 32 4.92 18.67 -10.37
CA LEU A 32 5.30 18.40 -8.98
C LEU A 32 5.96 17.02 -8.76
N CYS A 33 5.63 16.04 -9.61
CA CYS A 33 6.15 14.68 -9.53
C CYS A 33 7.08 14.36 -10.71
N GLY A 34 7.94 15.33 -11.06
CA GLY A 34 8.91 15.19 -12.14
C GLY A 34 9.80 13.95 -12.02
N PRO A 35 10.42 13.52 -13.15
CA PRO A 35 11.13 12.25 -13.26
C PRO A 35 12.28 12.17 -12.26
N GLY A 36 12.34 11.06 -11.52
CA GLY A 36 13.34 10.82 -10.47
C GLY A 36 12.72 10.31 -9.17
N VAL A 37 12.94 11.02 -8.07
CA VAL A 37 12.63 10.54 -6.71
C VAL A 37 11.14 10.60 -6.38
N ASN A 38 10.44 11.62 -6.88
CA ASN A 38 9.03 11.85 -6.56
C ASN A 38 8.10 10.86 -7.26
N GLU A 39 8.48 10.38 -8.44
CA GLU A 39 7.68 9.42 -9.21
C GLU A 39 7.62 8.04 -8.52
N SER A 40 8.75 7.47 -8.11
CA SER A 40 8.76 6.18 -7.40
C SER A 40 8.00 6.24 -6.07
N PHE A 41 8.10 7.36 -5.35
CA PHE A 41 7.36 7.55 -4.11
C PHE A 41 5.85 7.69 -4.36
N ALA A 42 5.45 8.37 -5.44
CA ALA A 42 4.06 8.47 -5.85
C ALA A 42 3.47 7.10 -6.21
N VAL A 43 4.21 6.30 -6.99
CA VAL A 43 3.80 4.93 -7.36
C VAL A 43 3.63 4.06 -6.11
N PHE A 44 4.57 4.14 -5.16
CA PHE A 44 4.45 3.46 -3.87
C PHE A 44 3.18 3.86 -3.12
N LEU A 45 2.94 5.17 -2.95
CA LEU A 45 1.77 5.65 -2.23
C LEU A 45 0.45 5.27 -2.91
N ILE A 46 0.39 5.27 -4.24
CA ILE A 46 -0.81 4.88 -4.98
C ILE A 46 -1.06 3.38 -4.84
N LEU A 47 -0.04 2.53 -5.07
CA LEU A 47 -0.22 1.07 -5.03
C LEU A 47 -0.54 0.58 -3.61
N PHE A 48 0.23 1.00 -2.61
CA PHE A 48 -0.06 0.61 -1.23
C PHE A 48 -1.31 1.31 -0.69
N GLY A 49 -1.57 2.57 -1.06
CA GLY A 49 -2.77 3.30 -0.67
C GLY A 49 -4.04 2.66 -1.20
N SER A 50 -4.07 2.30 -2.48
CA SER A 50 -5.19 1.59 -3.10
C SER A 50 -5.39 0.18 -2.50
N ALA A 51 -4.31 -0.57 -2.27
CA ALA A 51 -4.39 -1.87 -1.60
C ALA A 51 -4.96 -1.74 -0.18
N VAL A 52 -4.47 -0.79 0.62
CA VAL A 52 -4.98 -0.51 1.96
C VAL A 52 -6.43 -0.06 1.92
N PHE A 53 -6.84 0.74 0.95
CA PHE A 53 -8.22 1.16 0.77
C PHE A 53 -9.16 -0.03 0.55
N VAL A 54 -8.83 -0.89 -0.42
CA VAL A 54 -9.62 -2.10 -0.73
C VAL A 54 -9.68 -3.04 0.48
N LEU A 55 -8.54 -3.29 1.13
CA LEU A 55 -8.48 -4.16 2.31
C LEU A 55 -9.26 -3.57 3.49
N SER A 56 -9.18 -2.25 3.70
CA SER A 56 -9.93 -1.56 4.76
C SER A 56 -11.43 -1.61 4.53
N PHE A 57 -11.87 -1.52 3.26
CA PHE A 57 -13.26 -1.69 2.90
C PHE A 57 -13.76 -3.10 3.26
N ILE A 58 -13.00 -4.14 2.93
CA ILE A 58 -13.32 -5.52 3.32
C ILE A 58 -13.37 -5.65 4.85
N LEU A 59 -12.39 -5.08 5.56
CA LEU A 59 -12.28 -5.16 7.02
C LEU A 59 -13.46 -4.53 7.77
N LEU A 60 -14.23 -3.62 7.15
CA LEU A 60 -15.45 -3.08 7.76
C LEU A 60 -16.50 -4.15 8.08
N PHE A 61 -16.49 -5.25 7.33
CA PHE A 61 -17.45 -6.35 7.44
C PHE A 61 -16.92 -7.55 8.22
N VAL A 62 -15.69 -7.48 8.72
CA VAL A 62 -14.98 -8.62 9.31
C VAL A 62 -14.79 -8.41 10.81
N HIS A 63 -14.70 -9.50 11.56
CA HIS A 63 -14.49 -9.48 13.01
C HIS A 63 -13.18 -8.78 13.41
N GLU A 64 -13.22 -8.06 14.53
CA GLU A 64 -12.13 -7.21 15.03
C GLU A 64 -10.79 -7.94 15.19
N GLN A 65 -10.79 -9.23 15.52
CA GLN A 65 -9.56 -10.02 15.65
C GLN A 65 -8.76 -10.12 14.35
N LYS A 66 -9.46 -10.20 13.19
CA LYS A 66 -8.81 -10.23 11.89
C LYS A 66 -8.21 -8.87 11.56
N PHE A 67 -8.89 -7.79 11.94
CA PHE A 67 -8.35 -6.43 11.84
C PHE A 67 -7.05 -6.26 12.63
N TYR A 68 -7.01 -6.64 13.92
CA TYR A 68 -5.78 -6.52 14.72
C TYR A 68 -4.61 -7.36 14.17
N SER A 69 -4.93 -8.52 13.62
CA SER A 69 -3.94 -9.39 12.99
C SER A 69 -3.37 -8.79 11.72
N TRP A 70 -4.25 -8.26 10.85
CA TRP A 70 -3.86 -7.54 9.66
C TRP A 70 -3.06 -6.29 10.00
N LEU A 71 -3.51 -5.50 10.98
CA LEU A 71 -2.83 -4.29 11.42
C LEU A 71 -1.41 -4.58 11.93
N ARG A 72 -1.24 -5.67 12.70
CA ARG A 72 0.08 -6.12 13.16
C ARG A 72 0.98 -6.47 11.98
N PHE A 73 0.46 -7.18 10.98
CA PHE A 73 1.20 -7.48 9.76
C PHE A 73 1.60 -6.20 9.00
N SER A 74 0.63 -5.33 8.70
CA SER A 74 0.86 -4.08 7.97
C SER A 74 1.87 -3.16 8.66
N LYS A 75 1.85 -3.10 10.00
CA LYS A 75 2.80 -2.29 10.79
C LYS A 75 4.25 -2.65 10.53
N TYR A 76 4.57 -3.92 10.30
CA TYR A 76 5.95 -4.37 10.03
C TYR A 76 6.23 -4.47 8.53
N TYR A 77 5.26 -4.93 7.75
CA TYR A 77 5.44 -5.12 6.32
C TYR A 77 5.68 -3.80 5.59
N LEU A 78 4.91 -2.75 5.88
CA LEU A 78 5.00 -1.49 5.14
C LEU A 78 6.38 -0.80 5.29
N PRO A 79 6.98 -0.67 6.50
CA PRO A 79 8.34 -0.16 6.62
C PRO A 79 9.39 -1.02 5.95
N ILE A 80 9.27 -2.35 6.04
CA ILE A 80 10.20 -3.29 5.39
C ILE A 80 10.13 -3.12 3.86
N ALA A 81 8.92 -3.09 3.31
CA ALA A 81 8.71 -2.88 1.88
C ALA A 81 9.24 -1.53 1.41
N ALA A 82 8.98 -0.46 2.17
CA ALA A 82 9.52 0.87 1.87
C ALA A 82 11.06 0.88 1.87
N GLY A 83 11.69 0.19 2.83
CA GLY A 83 13.14 0.04 2.90
C GLY A 83 13.72 -0.73 1.70
N ILE A 84 13.09 -1.84 1.30
CA ILE A 84 13.51 -2.61 0.12
C ILE A 84 13.41 -1.74 -1.13
N ILE A 85 12.27 -1.09 -1.37
CA ILE A 85 12.05 -0.23 -2.55
C ILE A 85 13.02 0.95 -2.59
N PHE A 86 13.32 1.54 -1.42
CA PHE A 86 14.27 2.63 -1.34
C PHE A 86 15.68 2.21 -1.78
N LEU A 87 16.11 1.01 -1.40
CA LEU A 87 17.41 0.42 -1.73
C LEU A 87 17.50 -0.15 -3.14
N SER A 88 16.36 -0.40 -3.81
CA SER A 88 16.34 -0.91 -5.18
C SER A 88 16.92 0.09 -6.20
N PRO A 89 17.58 -0.37 -7.27
CA PRO A 89 18.12 0.49 -8.31
C PRO A 89 17.00 1.21 -9.09
N ALA A 90 17.26 2.44 -9.54
CA ALA A 90 16.27 3.23 -10.29
C ALA A 90 16.08 2.76 -11.73
N VAL A 91 17.13 2.20 -12.35
CA VAL A 91 17.11 1.64 -13.70
C VAL A 91 17.96 0.37 -13.65
N ASP A 92 17.39 -0.75 -14.09
CA ASP A 92 18.12 -2.00 -14.26
C ASP A 92 17.82 -2.55 -15.66
N SER A 93 18.88 -2.86 -16.41
CA SER A 93 18.80 -3.40 -17.79
C SER A 93 18.86 -4.93 -17.81
N SER A 94 18.81 -5.58 -16.65
CA SER A 94 18.76 -7.04 -16.53
C SER A 94 17.43 -7.62 -17.04
N ILE A 95 17.44 -8.89 -17.48
CA ILE A 95 16.27 -9.60 -18.06
C ILE A 95 15.07 -9.66 -17.10
N LEU A 96 15.30 -9.59 -15.79
CA LEU A 96 14.25 -9.56 -14.77
C LEU A 96 13.91 -8.16 -14.28
N GLY A 97 14.69 -7.13 -14.65
CA GLY A 97 14.45 -5.73 -14.32
C GLY A 97 14.15 -5.51 -12.84
N PHE A 98 15.15 -5.64 -11.96
CA PHE A 98 14.95 -5.42 -10.52
C PHE A 98 14.96 -3.92 -10.16
N ASP A 99 14.22 -3.12 -10.92
CA ASP A 99 14.11 -1.69 -10.68
C ASP A 99 13.09 -1.37 -9.56
N LYS A 100 13.07 -0.09 -9.16
CA LYS A 100 12.15 0.40 -8.12
C LYS A 100 10.69 0.16 -8.48
N GLU A 101 10.33 0.30 -9.74
CA GLU A 101 8.96 0.11 -10.19
C GLU A 101 8.54 -1.36 -10.00
N PHE A 102 9.29 -2.30 -10.56
CA PHE A 102 9.03 -3.73 -10.42
C PHE A 102 8.95 -4.16 -8.95
N MET A 103 9.91 -3.73 -8.13
CA MET A 103 9.90 -4.05 -6.69
C MET A 103 8.68 -3.47 -5.96
N THR A 104 8.22 -2.28 -6.36
CA THR A 104 7.00 -1.70 -5.79
C THR A 104 5.77 -2.51 -6.14
N TRP A 105 5.62 -2.91 -7.41
CA TRP A 105 4.52 -3.77 -7.86
C TRP A 105 4.54 -5.13 -7.17
N LEU A 106 5.71 -5.78 -7.11
CA LEU A 106 5.88 -7.08 -6.47
C LEU A 106 5.51 -7.04 -4.99
N LEU A 107 6.05 -6.06 -4.25
CA LEU A 107 5.81 -5.95 -2.81
C LEU A 107 4.39 -5.51 -2.48
N ALA A 108 3.76 -4.67 -3.31
CA ALA A 108 2.34 -4.34 -3.18
C ALA A 108 1.45 -5.57 -3.44
N GLY A 109 1.79 -6.39 -4.43
CA GLY A 109 1.10 -7.65 -4.73
C GLY A 109 1.19 -8.65 -3.57
N ILE A 110 2.40 -8.88 -3.04
CA ILE A 110 2.62 -9.75 -1.87
C ILE A 110 1.86 -9.22 -0.65
N PHE A 111 1.88 -7.89 -0.42
CA PHE A 111 1.11 -7.26 0.66
C PHE A 111 -0.38 -7.56 0.54
N PHE A 112 -0.94 -7.37 -0.65
CA PHE A 112 -2.36 -7.57 -0.91
C PHE A 112 -2.78 -9.03 -0.73
N ILE A 113 -2.06 -9.97 -1.35
CA ILE A 113 -2.35 -11.41 -1.27
C ILE A 113 -2.23 -11.90 0.18
N THR A 114 -1.16 -11.52 0.88
CA THR A 114 -0.95 -11.92 2.28
C THR A 114 -2.03 -11.33 3.19
N SER A 115 -2.41 -10.07 2.96
CA SER A 115 -3.48 -9.42 3.70
C SER A 115 -4.83 -10.12 3.50
N LEU A 116 -5.17 -10.47 2.27
CA LEU A 116 -6.36 -11.28 1.98
C LEU A 116 -6.30 -12.63 2.68
N GLY A 117 -5.14 -13.29 2.67
CA GLY A 117 -4.94 -14.55 3.39
C GLY A 117 -5.23 -14.41 4.90
N ILE A 118 -4.76 -13.35 5.53
CA ILE A 118 -5.06 -13.03 6.94
C ILE A 118 -6.56 -12.79 7.14
N ILE A 119 -7.21 -12.05 6.25
CA ILE A 119 -8.63 -11.71 6.37
C ILE A 119 -9.53 -12.93 6.14
N ILE A 120 -9.18 -13.82 5.21
CA ILE A 120 -9.98 -14.99 4.86
C ILE A 120 -9.73 -16.12 5.86
N PHE A 121 -8.48 -16.59 5.97
CA PHE A 121 -8.15 -17.84 6.64
C PHE A 121 -7.96 -17.73 8.15
N LYS A 122 -7.77 -16.52 8.70
CA LYS A 122 -7.64 -16.39 10.15
C LYS A 122 -8.96 -16.75 10.83
N ARG A 123 -8.95 -17.88 11.56
CA ARG A 123 -10.08 -18.32 12.38
C ARG A 123 -10.31 -17.33 13.52
N GLN A 124 -11.58 -17.05 13.77
CA GLN A 124 -12.01 -16.36 14.98
C GLN A 124 -11.79 -17.32 16.14
N LYS A 125 -10.98 -16.93 17.13
CA LYS A 125 -10.76 -17.73 18.34
C LYS A 125 -11.47 -17.09 19.51
#